data_AF-A0A0F9MHD3-F1
#
_entry.id   AF-A0A0F9MHD3-F1
#
_cell.length_a   1.000
_cell.length_b   1.000
_cell.length_c   1.000
_cell.angle_alpha   90.00
_cell.angle_beta   90.00
_cell.angle_gamma   90.00
#
_symmetry.space_group_name_H-M   'P 1'
#
loop_
_entity.id
_entity.type
_entity.pdbx_description
1 polymer ?
#
loop_
_entity_poly.entity_id
_entity_poly.type
_entity_poly.pdbx_seq_one_letter_code
_entity_poly.pdbx_strand_id
1 'polypeptide(L)'
;DLNISAKGTGIVNLGSGGVKLNAPLDVNSQAFTNVGPFSFGNGVVLSFASGGEAGANWVDVVWAEAGSGPVIRSVGADTNVDLVLDTKGTGDIDASSNKIINVGNPVGLQDAATKAYADNNFSTITRTVNAQTGTTYTLVLGDAGDVVTMDNVSTNTLTIPTNASVAFAIGDQIEVIMKGAGVTTVTGDTGVTVNGVSAGGATIDAQYKTVTILKVATDTWIMFGAHGTVA
;
A
#
# COMPACT_ATOMS: atom_id res chain seq x y z
N ASP A 1 -39.10 -35.60 41.08
CA ASP A 1 -38.78 -34.25 40.56
C ASP A 1 -39.78 -33.23 41.06
N LEU A 2 -39.30 -32.06 41.47
CA LEU A 2 -40.15 -30.93 41.83
C LEU A 2 -40.49 -30.16 40.54
N ASN A 3 -41.74 -30.25 40.08
CA ASN A 3 -42.21 -29.50 38.92
C ASN A 3 -42.91 -28.22 39.39
N ILE A 4 -42.28 -27.07 39.16
CA ILE A 4 -42.83 -25.75 39.52
C ILE A 4 -43.23 -25.05 38.24
N SER A 5 -44.54 -24.85 38.06
CA SER A 5 -45.09 -24.08 36.95
C SER A 5 -45.93 -22.93 37.49
N ALA A 6 -45.72 -21.72 36.97
CA ALA A 6 -46.70 -20.65 37.16
C ALA A 6 -47.98 -20.96 36.36
N LYS A 7 -49.14 -20.52 36.85
CA LYS A 7 -50.37 -20.53 36.06
C LYS A 7 -50.39 -19.31 35.13
N GLY A 8 -50.72 -19.52 33.84
CA GLY A 8 -50.86 -18.44 32.87
C GLY A 8 -49.54 -17.72 32.58
N THR A 9 -49.54 -16.39 32.53
CA THR A 9 -48.36 -15.53 32.30
C THR A 9 -47.58 -15.20 33.59
N GLY A 10 -47.81 -15.94 34.68
CA GLY A 10 -47.15 -15.69 35.96
C GLY A 10 -45.65 -15.99 35.92
N ILE A 11 -44.87 -15.25 36.73
CA ILE A 11 -43.43 -15.45 36.86
C ILE A 11 -43.17 -16.37 38.07
N VAL A 12 -42.35 -17.41 37.87
CA VAL A 12 -41.82 -18.21 38.99
C VAL A 12 -40.58 -17.49 39.54
N ASN A 13 -40.69 -16.86 40.71
CA ASN A 13 -39.56 -16.25 41.40
C ASN A 13 -38.99 -17.23 42.43
N LEU A 14 -37.72 -17.62 42.27
CA LEU A 14 -37.03 -18.59 43.14
C LEU A 14 -36.27 -17.94 44.31
N GLY A 15 -36.46 -16.63 44.53
CA GLY A 15 -35.86 -15.88 45.63
C GLY A 15 -34.50 -15.26 45.31
N SER A 16 -34.01 -14.39 46.19
CA SER A 16 -32.78 -13.59 46.01
C SER A 16 -31.48 -14.35 46.29
N GLY A 17 -31.54 -15.62 46.70
CA GLY A 17 -30.39 -16.42 47.13
C GLY A 17 -29.54 -17.05 46.01
N GLY A 18 -29.88 -16.79 44.75
CA GLY A 18 -29.29 -17.47 43.59
C GLY A 18 -29.82 -18.89 43.43
N VAL A 19 -30.12 -19.29 42.20
CA VAL A 19 -30.57 -20.66 41.90
C VAL A 19 -29.34 -21.55 41.79
N LYS A 20 -29.07 -22.37 42.80
CA LYS A 20 -28.01 -23.40 42.74
C LYS A 20 -28.57 -24.65 42.07
N LEU A 21 -28.22 -24.86 40.81
CA LEU A 21 -28.56 -26.07 40.08
C LEU A 21 -27.36 -27.01 40.09
N ASN A 22 -27.60 -28.28 40.42
CA ASN A 22 -26.57 -29.33 40.36
C ASN A 22 -26.58 -30.04 38.99
N ALA A 23 -27.26 -29.46 38.00
CA ALA A 23 -27.41 -29.91 36.61
C ALA A 23 -27.64 -28.69 35.70
N PRO A 24 -27.39 -28.79 34.38
CA PRO A 24 -27.64 -27.70 33.45
C PRO A 24 -29.10 -27.21 33.49
N LEU A 25 -29.29 -25.88 33.43
CA LEU A 25 -30.61 -25.28 33.24
C LEU A 25 -30.97 -25.34 31.75
N ASP A 26 -31.94 -26.18 31.39
CA ASP A 26 -32.52 -26.18 30.05
C ASP A 26 -33.69 -25.18 30.00
N VAL A 27 -33.53 -24.08 29.25
CA VAL A 27 -34.58 -23.05 29.06
C VAL A 27 -35.06 -23.08 27.61
N ASN A 28 -36.11 -23.86 27.37
CA ASN A 28 -36.75 -23.90 26.05
C ASN A 28 -37.69 -22.69 25.87
N SER A 29 -37.43 -21.85 24.86
CA SER A 29 -38.29 -20.78 24.31
C SER A 29 -38.61 -19.53 25.15
N GLN A 30 -37.82 -19.17 26.18
CA GLN A 30 -38.04 -17.92 26.93
C GLN A 30 -36.88 -16.93 26.78
N ALA A 31 -37.20 -15.65 26.57
CA ALA A 31 -36.22 -14.58 26.50
C ALA A 31 -35.63 -14.32 27.90
N PHE A 32 -34.31 -14.39 28.01
CA PHE A 32 -33.59 -13.95 29.20
C PHE A 32 -33.68 -12.42 29.32
N THR A 33 -34.39 -11.92 30.34
CA THR A 33 -34.49 -10.49 30.64
C THR A 33 -33.93 -10.25 32.05
N ASN A 34 -33.20 -9.13 32.25
CA ASN A 34 -32.54 -8.79 33.52
C ASN A 34 -31.48 -9.80 34.03
N VAL A 35 -30.70 -10.40 33.14
CA VAL A 35 -29.51 -11.15 33.56
C VAL A 35 -28.37 -10.17 33.80
N GLY A 36 -27.72 -10.25 34.97
CA GLY A 36 -26.46 -9.55 35.23
C GLY A 36 -25.36 -10.02 34.25
N PRO A 37 -24.14 -9.46 34.30
CA PRO A 37 -23.06 -9.91 33.41
C PRO A 37 -22.90 -11.43 33.50
N PHE A 38 -22.97 -12.12 32.35
CA PHE A 38 -22.73 -13.55 32.22
C PHE A 38 -21.25 -13.82 32.57
N SER A 39 -20.97 -14.05 33.86
CA SER A 39 -19.65 -14.40 34.37
C SER A 39 -19.63 -15.89 34.65
N PHE A 40 -18.97 -16.66 33.81
CA PHE A 40 -18.59 -18.04 34.10
C PHE A 40 -17.10 -18.05 34.46
N GLY A 41 -16.69 -18.77 35.50
CA GLY A 41 -15.27 -18.99 35.78
C GLY A 41 -14.58 -19.69 34.61
N ASN A 42 -13.26 -19.48 34.42
CA ASN A 42 -12.38 -20.04 33.37
C ASN A 42 -13.10 -20.71 32.18
N GLY A 43 -13.68 -19.94 31.27
CA GLY A 43 -14.40 -20.50 30.11
C GLY A 43 -15.12 -19.45 29.25
N VAL A 44 -15.55 -19.87 28.06
CA VAL A 44 -16.20 -19.07 27.00
C VAL A 44 -17.37 -18.23 27.54
N VAL A 45 -17.41 -16.94 27.22
CA VAL A 45 -18.34 -15.95 27.81
C VAL A 45 -19.70 -15.91 27.09
N LEU A 46 -19.71 -16.11 25.77
CA LEU A 46 -20.91 -16.18 24.91
C LEU A 46 -20.60 -17.12 23.74
N SER A 47 -21.50 -18.08 23.46
CA SER A 47 -21.33 -19.06 22.38
C SER A 47 -22.69 -19.32 21.72
N PHE A 48 -22.78 -19.10 20.40
CA PHE A 48 -23.99 -19.34 19.62
C PHE A 48 -23.90 -20.71 18.93
N ALA A 49 -23.94 -21.80 19.71
CA ALA A 49 -24.01 -23.14 19.13
C ALA A 49 -25.40 -23.35 18.52
N SER A 50 -25.45 -23.74 17.25
CA SER A 50 -26.53 -24.59 16.77
C SER A 50 -26.05 -26.03 16.91
N GLY A 51 -26.85 -26.90 17.53
CA GLY A 51 -26.37 -28.09 18.25
C GLY A 51 -25.50 -29.08 17.46
N GLY A 52 -24.59 -29.74 18.19
CA GLY A 52 -23.85 -30.94 17.76
C GLY A 52 -22.70 -30.67 16.78
N GLU A 53 -21.49 -31.05 17.20
CA GLU A 53 -20.18 -30.78 16.58
C GLU A 53 -19.94 -31.33 15.15
N ALA A 54 -20.96 -31.77 14.44
CA ALA A 54 -20.84 -32.39 13.13
C ALA A 54 -21.41 -31.48 12.02
N GLY A 55 -20.69 -30.38 11.71
CA GLY A 55 -20.87 -29.64 10.45
C GLY A 55 -21.28 -28.17 10.53
N ALA A 56 -21.18 -27.51 11.70
CA ALA A 56 -21.53 -26.10 11.84
C ALA A 56 -20.32 -25.22 12.22
N ASN A 57 -20.35 -23.96 11.78
CA ASN A 57 -19.38 -22.92 12.12
C ASN A 57 -20.06 -21.82 12.94
N TRP A 58 -19.32 -21.18 13.84
CA TRP A 58 -19.83 -20.24 14.85
C TRP A 58 -18.74 -19.25 15.30
N VAL A 59 -19.08 -18.35 16.23
CA VAL A 59 -18.15 -17.36 16.80
C VAL A 59 -17.96 -17.61 18.30
N ASP A 60 -16.70 -17.66 18.73
CA ASP A 60 -16.30 -17.67 20.12
C ASP A 60 -15.91 -16.25 20.59
N VAL A 61 -16.25 -15.92 21.83
CA VAL A 61 -15.59 -14.85 22.59
C VAL A 61 -14.84 -15.47 23.76
N VAL A 62 -13.51 -15.46 23.68
CA VAL A 62 -12.60 -16.12 24.61
C VAL A 62 -11.90 -15.07 25.46
N TRP A 63 -11.92 -15.23 26.78
CA TRP A 63 -11.16 -14.41 27.70
C TRP A 63 -9.66 -14.73 27.60
N ALA A 64 -8.82 -13.90 28.20
CA ALA A 64 -7.39 -14.14 28.25
C ALA A 64 -6.83 -13.81 29.65
N GLU A 65 -5.77 -14.54 30.03
CA GLU A 65 -5.02 -14.30 31.25
C GLU A 65 -4.36 -12.91 31.23
N ALA A 66 -3.93 -12.44 32.41
CA ALA A 66 -3.23 -11.17 32.54
C ALA A 66 -2.00 -11.10 31.60
N GLY A 67 -1.95 -10.05 30.77
CA GLY A 67 -0.89 -9.83 29.77
C GLY A 67 -1.24 -10.25 28.34
N SER A 68 -2.41 -10.84 28.11
CA SER A 68 -2.95 -11.13 26.78
C SER A 68 -4.32 -10.46 26.58
N GLY A 69 -4.73 -10.28 25.32
CA GLY A 69 -6.05 -9.73 24.98
C GLY A 69 -7.10 -10.84 24.77
N PRO A 70 -8.38 -10.62 25.14
CA PRO A 70 -9.46 -11.53 24.78
C PRO A 70 -9.59 -11.61 23.24
N VAL A 71 -10.13 -12.72 22.75
CA VAL A 71 -10.22 -13.02 21.32
C VAL A 71 -11.67 -13.23 20.92
N ILE A 72 -12.06 -12.59 19.81
CA ILE A 72 -13.26 -12.94 19.05
C ILE A 72 -12.80 -13.67 17.80
N ARG A 73 -13.32 -14.86 17.53
CA ARG A 73 -12.85 -15.69 16.41
C ARG A 73 -13.97 -16.54 15.83
N SER A 74 -13.87 -16.82 14.54
CA SER A 74 -14.59 -17.93 13.91
C SER A 74 -14.02 -19.26 14.40
N VAL A 75 -14.91 -20.22 14.62
CA VAL A 75 -14.61 -21.60 15.02
C VAL A 75 -15.55 -22.53 14.24
N GLY A 76 -15.24 -23.81 14.15
CA GLY A 76 -16.09 -24.77 13.43
C GLY A 76 -15.34 -25.97 12.87
N ALA A 77 -16.06 -26.82 12.16
CA ALA A 77 -15.52 -28.04 11.57
C ALA A 77 -14.78 -27.81 10.24
N ASP A 78 -15.08 -26.70 9.54
CA ASP A 78 -14.47 -26.41 8.25
C ASP A 78 -13.02 -25.94 8.39
N THR A 79 -12.21 -26.21 7.36
CA THR A 79 -10.78 -25.86 7.34
C THR A 79 -10.55 -24.34 7.33
N ASN A 80 -11.48 -23.58 6.74
CA ASN A 80 -11.43 -22.13 6.64
C ASN A 80 -12.82 -21.57 6.93
N VAL A 81 -12.92 -20.74 7.96
CA VAL A 81 -14.15 -20.05 8.34
C VAL A 81 -13.82 -18.59 8.54
N ASP A 82 -14.47 -17.72 7.78
CA ASP A 82 -14.29 -16.29 7.90
C ASP A 82 -14.98 -15.73 9.15
N LEU A 83 -14.39 -14.70 9.74
CA LEU A 83 -15.09 -13.83 10.68
C LEU A 83 -15.70 -12.67 9.89
N VAL A 84 -16.99 -12.76 9.60
CA VAL A 84 -17.73 -11.73 8.86
C VAL A 84 -18.24 -10.65 9.83
N LEU A 85 -17.96 -9.38 9.51
CA LEU A 85 -18.40 -8.21 10.29
C LEU A 85 -19.22 -7.28 9.39
N ASP A 86 -20.52 -7.54 9.29
CA ASP A 86 -21.40 -6.76 8.40
C ASP A 86 -22.02 -5.57 9.12
N THR A 87 -21.87 -4.39 8.53
CA THR A 87 -22.62 -3.20 8.90
C THR A 87 -23.91 -3.10 8.08
N LYS A 88 -24.89 -2.33 8.56
CA LYS A 88 -26.13 -2.10 7.81
C LYS A 88 -25.95 -0.90 6.89
N GLY A 89 -26.19 -1.08 5.58
CA GLY A 89 -26.17 0.02 4.60
C GLY A 89 -24.74 0.51 4.33
N THR A 90 -24.47 1.79 4.56
CA THR A 90 -23.13 2.43 4.41
C THR A 90 -22.40 2.58 5.74
N GLY A 91 -22.71 1.74 6.73
CA GLY A 91 -22.02 1.80 8.02
C GLY A 91 -20.56 1.35 7.89
N ASP A 92 -19.68 1.92 8.70
CA ASP A 92 -18.27 1.53 8.75
C ASP A 92 -17.99 0.60 9.93
N ILE A 93 -16.99 -0.26 9.79
CA ILE A 93 -16.37 -0.94 10.93
C ILE A 93 -15.33 0.02 11.52
N ASP A 94 -15.65 0.66 12.64
CA ASP A 94 -14.75 1.61 13.30
C ASP A 94 -13.81 0.89 14.28
N ALA A 95 -12.50 0.93 14.02
CA ALA A 95 -11.46 0.45 14.92
C ALA A 95 -10.99 1.52 15.94
N SER A 96 -11.56 2.73 15.88
CA SER A 96 -11.14 3.91 16.62
C SER A 96 -9.65 4.22 16.42
N SER A 97 -8.88 4.38 17.50
CA SER A 97 -7.43 4.60 17.45
C SER A 97 -6.59 3.31 17.51
N ASN A 98 -7.23 2.14 17.42
CA ASN A 98 -6.52 0.86 17.52
C ASN A 98 -5.75 0.55 16.24
N LYS A 99 -4.65 -0.20 16.39
CA LYS A 99 -3.86 -0.69 15.27
C LYS A 99 -4.40 -2.03 14.78
N ILE A 100 -4.59 -2.16 13.47
CA ILE A 100 -4.77 -3.47 12.82
C ILE A 100 -3.37 -4.05 12.55
N ILE A 101 -3.09 -5.23 13.09
CA ILE A 101 -1.79 -5.90 12.98
C ILE A 101 -1.90 -7.17 12.13
N ASN A 102 -0.75 -7.70 11.69
CA ASN A 102 -0.66 -8.91 10.86
C ASN A 102 -1.40 -8.83 9.52
N VAL A 103 -1.52 -7.62 8.95
CA VAL A 103 -1.97 -7.41 7.58
C VAL A 103 -0.82 -7.78 6.63
N GLY A 104 -1.07 -8.70 5.70
CA GLY A 104 -0.10 -9.13 4.68
C GLY A 104 0.13 -8.10 3.58
N ASN A 105 1.02 -8.41 2.64
CA ASN A 105 1.13 -7.63 1.41
C ASN A 105 -0.13 -7.87 0.56
N PRO A 106 -0.80 -6.81 0.07
CA PRO A 106 -2.00 -6.97 -0.75
C PRO A 106 -1.65 -7.65 -2.08
N VAL A 107 -2.44 -8.64 -2.48
CA VAL A 107 -2.34 -9.31 -3.78
C VAL A 107 -3.56 -9.03 -4.67
N GLY A 108 -4.72 -8.74 -4.06
CA GLY A 108 -5.95 -8.32 -4.72
C GLY A 108 -6.25 -6.82 -4.54
N LEU A 109 -7.13 -6.29 -5.39
CA LEU A 109 -7.52 -4.87 -5.37
C LEU A 109 -8.30 -4.45 -4.11
N GLN A 110 -8.85 -5.41 -3.38
CA GLN A 110 -9.71 -5.17 -2.20
C GLN A 110 -9.00 -5.53 -0.89
N ASP A 111 -7.75 -5.97 -0.97
CA ASP A 111 -6.98 -6.35 0.21
C ASP A 111 -6.61 -5.09 1.00
N ALA A 112 -6.62 -5.21 2.33
CA ALA A 112 -6.00 -4.20 3.17
C ALA A 112 -4.49 -4.15 2.87
N ALA A 113 -3.93 -2.95 2.81
CA ALA A 113 -2.49 -2.73 2.61
C ALA A 113 -1.84 -2.19 3.89
N THR A 114 -0.59 -2.58 4.13
CA THR A 114 0.22 -1.91 5.15
C THR A 114 0.65 -0.52 4.67
N LYS A 115 0.86 0.43 5.59
CA LYS A 115 1.39 1.76 5.24
C LYS A 115 2.73 1.66 4.50
N ALA A 116 3.62 0.78 4.95
CA ALA A 116 4.93 0.58 4.33
C ALA A 116 4.80 0.10 2.88
N TYR A 117 3.84 -0.79 2.60
CA TYR A 117 3.56 -1.19 1.22
C TYR A 117 3.12 0.01 0.37
N ALA A 118 2.17 0.81 0.84
CA ALA A 118 1.70 1.99 0.12
C ALA A 118 2.83 3.02 -0.12
N ASP A 119 3.62 3.32 0.91
CA ASP A 119 4.73 4.28 0.82
C ASP A 119 5.80 3.82 -0.19
N ASN A 120 6.17 2.53 -0.17
CA ASN A 120 7.21 1.99 -1.06
C ASN A 120 6.76 1.88 -2.51
N ASN A 121 5.47 1.75 -2.76
CA ASN A 121 4.90 1.74 -4.11
C ASN A 121 4.62 3.15 -4.65
N PHE A 122 4.78 4.19 -3.81
CA PHE A 122 4.70 5.57 -4.25
C PHE A 122 6.07 6.02 -4.78
N SER A 123 6.17 6.26 -6.08
CA SER A 123 7.39 6.81 -6.69
C SER A 123 7.65 8.21 -6.13
N THR A 124 8.71 8.36 -5.34
CA THR A 124 9.13 9.67 -4.87
C THR A 124 9.70 10.47 -6.04
N ILE A 125 9.13 11.64 -6.36
CA ILE A 125 9.61 12.54 -7.43
C ILE A 125 10.84 13.32 -6.95
N THR A 126 11.91 12.62 -6.57
CA THR A 126 13.22 13.22 -6.32
C THR A 126 14.14 12.80 -7.46
N ARG A 127 14.76 13.79 -8.11
CA ARG A 127 15.67 13.56 -9.25
C ARG A 127 17.10 13.55 -8.73
N THR A 128 17.88 12.54 -9.10
CA THR A 128 19.30 12.51 -8.72
C THR A 128 20.07 13.50 -9.58
N VAL A 129 21.08 14.14 -8.99
CA VAL A 129 21.98 15.06 -9.71
C VAL A 129 23.27 14.33 -10.03
N ASN A 130 23.50 14.07 -11.32
CA ASN A 130 24.73 13.50 -11.82
C ASN A 130 25.69 14.63 -12.25
N ALA A 131 26.73 14.89 -11.46
CA ALA A 131 27.71 15.94 -11.73
C ALA A 131 28.82 15.43 -12.66
N GLN A 132 28.95 16.07 -13.83
CA GLN A 132 29.94 15.75 -14.85
C GLN A 132 30.92 16.91 -15.01
N THR A 133 32.21 16.65 -14.80
CA THR A 133 33.28 17.65 -14.89
C THR A 133 34.21 17.45 -16.08
N GLY A 134 34.04 16.36 -16.84
CA GLY A 134 34.81 16.08 -18.05
C GLY A 134 34.47 16.99 -19.23
N THR A 135 35.29 16.96 -20.27
CA THR A 135 34.99 17.61 -21.55
C THR A 135 34.07 16.77 -22.44
N THR A 136 33.88 15.50 -22.10
CA THR A 136 32.98 14.57 -22.79
C THR A 136 32.21 13.74 -21.78
N TYR A 137 30.92 13.55 -22.02
CA TYR A 137 30.09 12.60 -21.28
C TYR A 137 29.17 11.87 -22.25
N THR A 138 29.06 10.55 -22.15
CA THR A 138 28.04 9.78 -22.87
C THR A 138 27.05 9.29 -21.84
N LEU A 139 25.76 9.54 -22.09
CA LEU A 139 24.70 9.14 -21.15
C LEU A 139 24.76 7.63 -20.87
N VAL A 140 24.45 7.26 -19.64
CA VAL A 140 24.29 5.88 -19.21
C VAL A 140 22.87 5.65 -18.72
N LEU A 141 22.42 4.39 -18.65
CA LEU A 141 21.03 4.08 -18.28
C LEU A 141 20.60 4.69 -16.93
N GLY A 142 21.55 4.86 -16.01
CA GLY A 142 21.31 5.50 -14.71
C GLY A 142 20.89 6.98 -14.79
N ASP A 143 21.12 7.67 -15.92
CA ASP A 143 20.73 9.07 -16.09
C ASP A 143 19.22 9.24 -16.36
N ALA A 144 18.47 8.16 -16.57
CA ALA A 144 17.03 8.21 -16.84
C ALA A 144 16.27 8.82 -15.65
N GLY A 145 15.62 9.97 -15.88
CA GLY A 145 14.91 10.74 -14.85
C GLY A 145 15.79 11.74 -14.08
N ASP A 146 17.11 11.70 -14.27
CA ASP A 146 18.06 12.50 -13.52
C ASP A 146 18.36 13.87 -14.14
N VAL A 147 19.08 14.70 -13.39
CA VAL A 147 19.65 15.97 -13.82
C VAL A 147 21.15 15.79 -14.01
N VAL A 148 21.64 15.88 -15.24
CA VAL A 148 23.07 15.89 -15.56
C VAL A 148 23.57 17.34 -15.56
N THR A 149 24.54 17.65 -14.69
CA THR A 149 25.17 18.97 -14.67
C THR A 149 26.53 18.92 -15.33
N MET A 150 26.71 19.70 -16.41
CA MET A 150 27.99 19.81 -17.13
C MET A 150 28.78 20.98 -16.53
N ASP A 151 29.78 20.68 -15.72
CA ASP A 151 30.58 21.61 -14.92
C ASP A 151 32.03 21.68 -15.41
N ASN A 152 32.23 22.30 -16.57
CA ASN A 152 33.55 22.51 -17.13
C ASN A 152 33.71 23.95 -17.61
N VAL A 153 34.91 24.53 -17.45
CA VAL A 153 35.24 25.87 -17.95
C VAL A 153 35.56 25.87 -19.45
N SER A 154 35.94 24.72 -20.00
CA SER A 154 36.18 24.49 -21.42
C SER A 154 34.91 23.97 -22.09
N THR A 155 34.80 24.21 -23.40
CA THR A 155 33.77 23.60 -24.25
C THR A 155 33.73 22.09 -24.03
N ASN A 156 32.53 21.56 -23.87
CA ASN A 156 32.31 20.17 -23.53
C ASN A 156 31.10 19.61 -24.28
N THR A 157 31.03 18.29 -24.40
CA THR A 157 29.98 17.60 -25.16
C THR A 157 29.34 16.49 -24.34
N LEU A 158 28.01 16.49 -24.28
CA LEU A 158 27.20 15.37 -23.83
C LEU A 158 26.64 14.63 -25.06
N THR A 159 26.82 13.32 -25.09
CA THR A 159 26.40 12.45 -26.20
C THR A 159 25.25 11.55 -25.78
N ILE A 160 24.19 11.54 -26.59
CA ILE A 160 23.08 10.59 -26.48
C ILE A 160 23.50 9.31 -27.23
N PRO A 161 23.70 8.18 -26.54
CA PRO A 161 24.16 6.94 -27.17
C PRO A 161 23.05 6.31 -28.04
N THR A 162 23.46 5.40 -28.92
CA THR A 162 22.52 4.53 -29.63
C THR A 162 21.77 3.61 -28.66
N ASN A 163 20.53 3.26 -29.01
CA ASN A 163 19.68 2.37 -28.23
C ASN A 163 20.29 0.97 -28.04
N ALA A 164 21.12 0.53 -28.98
CA ALA A 164 21.82 -0.74 -28.90
C ALA A 164 22.91 -0.74 -27.81
N SER A 165 23.55 0.40 -27.55
CA SER A 165 24.58 0.54 -26.52
C SER A 165 23.97 0.82 -25.14
N VAL A 166 22.98 1.72 -25.08
CA VAL A 166 22.27 2.08 -23.85
C VAL A 166 20.78 2.19 -24.15
N ALA A 167 20.03 1.18 -23.71
CA ALA A 167 18.61 1.02 -24.01
C ALA A 167 17.70 1.81 -23.05
N PHE A 168 17.69 3.14 -23.17
CA PHE A 168 16.67 3.99 -22.53
C PHE A 168 15.26 3.60 -22.99
N ALA A 169 14.28 3.63 -22.08
CA ALA A 169 12.87 3.39 -22.38
C ALA A 169 12.23 4.60 -23.08
N ILE A 170 11.22 4.35 -23.92
CA ILE A 170 10.40 5.45 -24.49
C ILE A 170 9.68 6.14 -23.33
N GLY A 171 9.79 7.47 -23.25
CA GLY A 171 9.30 8.26 -22.12
C GLY A 171 10.40 8.70 -21.15
N ASP A 172 11.60 8.10 -21.19
CA ASP A 172 12.73 8.55 -20.38
C ASP A 172 13.10 9.99 -20.74
N GLN A 173 13.32 10.79 -19.68
CA GLN A 173 13.73 12.18 -19.79
C GLN A 173 15.00 12.40 -19.00
N ILE A 174 15.92 13.18 -19.56
CA ILE A 174 17.13 13.62 -18.89
C ILE A 174 17.19 15.14 -19.02
N GLU A 175 17.41 15.84 -17.90
CA GLU A 175 17.68 17.27 -17.93
C GLU A 175 19.19 17.49 -17.95
N VAL A 176 19.66 18.41 -18.79
CA VAL A 176 21.07 18.76 -18.91
C VAL A 176 21.24 20.24 -18.62
N ILE A 177 22.05 20.55 -17.60
CA ILE A 177 22.35 21.92 -17.20
C ILE A 177 23.79 22.27 -17.57
N MET A 178 23.99 23.38 -18.31
CA MET A 178 25.31 23.99 -18.46
C MET A 178 25.68 24.71 -17.17
N LYS A 179 26.36 24.05 -16.23
CA LYS A 179 26.73 24.66 -14.94
C LYS A 179 28.06 25.43 -15.03
N GLY A 180 29.02 24.88 -15.76
CA GLY A 180 30.32 25.51 -16.01
C GLY A 180 30.23 26.61 -17.09
N ALA A 181 31.25 27.47 -17.17
CA ALA A 181 31.31 28.56 -18.16
C ALA A 181 31.60 28.06 -19.60
N GLY A 182 32.06 26.82 -19.74
CA GLY A 182 32.32 26.21 -21.03
C GLY A 182 31.04 25.82 -21.76
N VAL A 183 30.96 26.16 -23.05
CA VAL A 183 29.79 25.86 -23.88
C VAL A 183 29.56 24.34 -23.91
N THR A 184 28.39 23.94 -23.40
CA THR A 184 27.93 22.55 -23.42
C THR A 184 27.16 22.29 -24.71
N THR A 185 27.65 21.35 -25.51
CA THR A 185 26.95 20.81 -26.68
C THR A 185 26.27 19.50 -26.29
N VAL A 186 25.00 19.34 -26.63
CA VAL A 186 24.29 18.06 -26.51
C VAL A 186 24.02 17.53 -27.92
N THR A 187 24.48 16.31 -28.21
CA THR A 187 24.41 15.73 -29.56
C THR A 187 24.01 14.26 -29.52
N GLY A 188 23.31 13.79 -30.55
CA GLY A 188 23.17 12.36 -30.81
C GLY A 188 24.49 11.74 -31.28
N ASP A 189 24.73 10.49 -30.90
CA ASP A 189 25.75 9.65 -31.54
C ASP A 189 25.33 9.28 -32.98
N THR A 190 26.24 8.66 -33.74
CA THR A 190 25.96 8.21 -35.11
C THR A 190 24.78 7.24 -35.13
N GLY A 191 23.74 7.60 -35.88
CA GLY A 191 22.49 6.82 -35.97
C GLY A 191 21.38 7.31 -35.04
N VAL A 192 21.66 8.26 -34.13
CA VAL A 192 20.66 8.90 -33.27
C VAL A 192 20.10 10.14 -33.95
N THR A 193 18.78 10.24 -34.01
CA THR A 193 18.06 11.43 -34.47
C THR A 193 17.61 12.27 -33.27
N VAL A 194 18.05 13.53 -33.21
CA VAL A 194 17.59 14.50 -32.21
C VAL A 194 16.75 15.56 -32.90
N ASN A 195 15.44 15.54 -32.64
CA ASN A 195 14.49 16.53 -33.14
C ASN A 195 14.45 17.75 -32.23
N GLY A 196 13.95 18.87 -32.75
CA GLY A 196 13.92 20.15 -32.03
C GLY A 196 15.25 20.90 -32.04
N VAL A 197 16.24 20.42 -32.80
CA VAL A 197 17.56 21.03 -33.01
C VAL A 197 17.98 20.93 -34.48
N SER A 198 19.02 21.66 -34.86
CA SER A 198 19.62 21.59 -36.20
C SER A 198 20.72 20.52 -36.24
N ALA A 199 20.78 19.72 -37.31
CA ALA A 199 21.86 18.75 -37.57
C ALA A 199 22.14 17.71 -36.45
N GLY A 200 21.14 17.35 -35.64
CA GLY A 200 21.25 16.26 -34.66
C GLY A 200 21.87 16.64 -33.30
N GLY A 201 22.12 17.93 -33.05
CA GLY A 201 22.60 18.42 -31.75
C GLY A 201 22.51 19.94 -31.64
N ALA A 202 22.65 20.47 -30.42
CA ALA A 202 22.69 21.91 -30.18
C ALA A 202 23.53 22.27 -28.95
N THR A 203 24.01 23.51 -28.92
CA THR A 203 24.59 24.11 -27.71
C THR A 203 23.48 24.66 -26.83
N ILE A 204 23.64 24.50 -25.52
CA ILE A 204 22.80 25.19 -24.52
C ILE A 204 23.14 26.70 -24.57
N ASP A 205 22.13 27.57 -24.46
CA ASP A 205 22.25 29.00 -24.81
C ASP A 205 23.23 29.80 -23.92
N ALA A 206 23.30 29.46 -22.64
CA ALA A 206 24.14 30.17 -21.68
C ALA A 206 24.39 29.34 -20.41
N GLN A 207 25.32 29.81 -19.59
CA GLN A 207 25.56 29.26 -18.26
C GLN A 207 24.26 29.30 -17.42
N TYR A 208 24.02 28.24 -16.65
CA TYR A 208 22.83 27.96 -15.85
C TYR A 208 21.54 27.81 -16.64
N LYS A 209 21.61 27.67 -17.96
CA LYS A 209 20.48 27.25 -18.79
C LYS A 209 20.44 25.74 -18.94
N THR A 210 19.27 25.27 -19.33
CA THR A 210 18.91 23.87 -19.32
C THR A 210 18.20 23.47 -20.61
N VAL A 211 18.42 22.22 -21.00
CA VAL A 211 17.63 21.51 -22.00
C VAL A 211 17.15 20.20 -21.39
N THR A 212 15.99 19.74 -21.83
CA THR A 212 15.52 18.39 -21.56
C THR A 212 15.53 17.61 -22.86
N ILE A 213 16.00 16.36 -22.78
CA ILE A 213 15.91 15.39 -23.86
C ILE A 213 14.90 14.31 -23.48
N LEU A 214 13.96 14.02 -24.37
CA LEU A 214 12.90 13.03 -24.21
C LEU A 214 13.03 11.96 -25.29
N LYS A 215 13.11 10.69 -24.89
CA LYS A 215 13.08 9.58 -25.86
C LYS A 215 11.65 9.35 -26.34
N VAL A 216 11.44 9.38 -27.66
CA VAL A 216 10.11 9.21 -28.27
C VAL A 216 10.00 7.97 -29.18
N ALA A 217 11.13 7.43 -29.65
CA ALA A 217 11.20 6.14 -30.33
C ALA A 217 12.63 5.56 -30.23
N THR A 218 12.86 4.37 -30.80
CA THR A 218 14.22 3.84 -30.97
C THR A 218 15.09 4.84 -31.72
N ASP A 219 16.26 5.15 -31.15
CA ASP A 219 17.23 6.14 -31.65
C ASP A 219 16.66 7.53 -31.97
N THR A 220 15.46 7.87 -31.45
CA THR A 220 14.79 9.14 -31.74
C THR A 220 14.45 9.88 -30.46
N TRP A 221 14.94 11.11 -30.36
CA TRP A 221 14.78 11.99 -29.21
C TRP A 221 14.19 13.34 -29.64
N ILE A 222 13.56 14.02 -28.69
CA ILE A 222 13.20 15.44 -28.82
C ILE A 222 14.00 16.20 -27.77
N MET A 223 14.70 17.25 -28.20
CA MET A 223 15.31 18.22 -27.30
C MET A 223 14.47 19.48 -27.26
N PHE A 224 14.23 20.00 -26.07
CA PHE A 224 13.55 21.27 -25.84
C PHE A 224 14.16 22.00 -24.64
N GLY A 225 14.03 23.32 -24.62
CA GLY A 225 14.63 24.18 -23.60
C GLY A 225 15.36 25.37 -24.21
N ALA A 226 16.39 25.84 -23.53
CA ALA A 226 17.20 26.98 -23.94
C ALA A 226 18.42 26.51 -24.74
N HIS A 227 18.20 26.26 -26.02
CA HIS A 227 19.22 25.88 -26.99
C HIS A 227 19.10 26.69 -28.28
N GLY A 228 20.18 26.70 -29.06
CA GLY A 228 20.30 27.52 -30.27
C GLY A 228 19.14 27.32 -31.26
N THR A 229 18.81 28.39 -32.00
CA THR A 229 17.70 28.43 -32.96
C THR A 229 17.69 27.25 -33.94
N VAL A 230 16.53 26.61 -34.08
CA VAL A 230 16.25 25.60 -35.11
C VAL A 230 16.05 26.31 -36.45
N ALA A 231 16.73 25.87 -37.51
CA ALA A 231 16.60 26.40 -38.86
C ALA A 231 15.36 25.83 -39.58
#